data_AF-A0AAD5J8U8-F1
#
_entry.id   AF-A0AAD5J8U8-F1
#
_cell.length_a   1.000
_cell.length_b   1.000
_cell.length_c   1.000
_cell.angle_alpha   90.00
_cell.angle_beta   90.00
_cell.angle_gamma   90.00
#
_symmetry.space_group_name_H-M   'P 1'
#
loop_
_entity.id
_entity.type
_entity.pdbx_description
1 polymer ?
#
loop_
_entity_poly.entity_id
_entity_poly.type
_entity_poly.pdbx_seq_one_letter_code
_entity_poly.pdbx_strand_id
1 'polypeptide(L)'
;MLFCQTLGYFIGRVYLFLTCLGIDKKRLRFRQHLANEMAHYAIDCWDAEIESSYGWIECVGIADRSTYDLKAHSDKSGVALVARKKFSEPREVEAMNEKEAMDMKDMKAELESKGEVEFYVCTLGKNVCIKKKMLSISKEKKKEHQRVFTPSVIEPSFGIDRIIYCLYEHSFYTRPSKAGDEQLNVFRFLPFAAPIKCTVFPLVQNQEYEDVAKVISKSLTVAGISHKIDIKEEEGEELQTRGRALFAVQQWCQRGGDENCDPVLLRPVLP
;
A
#
# COMPACT_ATOMS: atom_id res chain seq x y z
N MET A 1 -8.25 -19.96 3.23
CA MET A 1 -8.52 -19.28 4.52
C MET A 1 -7.43 -18.24 4.70
N LEU A 2 -7.79 -16.97 4.91
CA LEU A 2 -6.81 -15.91 5.20
C LEU A 2 -6.25 -16.14 6.61
N PHE A 3 -4.93 -16.33 6.71
CA PHE A 3 -4.25 -16.77 7.94
C PHE A 3 -4.29 -15.70 9.06
N CYS A 4 -4.37 -14.42 8.69
CA CYS A 4 -4.32 -13.29 9.60
C CYS A 4 -5.27 -12.16 9.19
N GLN A 5 -5.98 -11.58 10.15
CA GLN A 5 -6.90 -10.44 9.93
C GLN A 5 -6.17 -9.23 9.34
N THR A 6 -4.91 -9.00 9.71
CA THR A 6 -4.10 -7.90 9.18
C THR A 6 -3.84 -8.07 7.69
N LEU A 7 -3.55 -9.29 7.22
CA LEU A 7 -3.35 -9.57 5.80
C LEU A 7 -4.64 -9.35 5.02
N GLY A 8 -5.78 -9.83 5.55
CA GLY A 8 -7.10 -9.60 4.97
C GLY A 8 -7.47 -8.12 4.90
N TYR A 9 -7.10 -7.33 5.92
CA TYR A 9 -7.27 -5.88 5.90
C TYR A 9 -6.50 -5.23 4.76
N PHE A 10 -5.22 -5.57 4.58
CA PHE A 10 -4.42 -5.00 3.48
C PHE A 10 -4.92 -5.43 2.11
N ILE A 11 -5.32 -6.68 1.92
CA ILE A 11 -5.99 -7.14 0.69
C ILE A 11 -7.23 -6.29 0.40
N GLY A 12 -8.09 -6.09 1.40
CA GLY A 12 -9.28 -5.24 1.25
C GLY A 12 -8.95 -3.80 0.92
N ARG A 13 -7.92 -3.21 1.54
CA ARG A 13 -7.47 -1.84 1.24
C ARG A 13 -6.88 -1.72 -0.16
N VAL A 14 -6.12 -2.71 -0.62
CA VAL A 14 -5.58 -2.76 -1.98
C VAL A 14 -6.72 -2.90 -3.00
N TYR A 15 -7.69 -3.76 -2.74
CA TYR A 15 -8.89 -3.87 -3.59
C TYR A 15 -9.63 -2.54 -3.72
N LEU A 16 -9.88 -1.86 -2.60
CA LEU A 16 -10.53 -0.55 -2.59
C LEU A 16 -9.69 0.48 -3.35
N PHE A 17 -8.39 0.52 -3.13
CA PHE A 17 -7.48 1.44 -3.83
C PHE A 17 -7.53 1.25 -5.36
N LEU A 18 -7.35 0.02 -5.85
CA LEU A 18 -7.32 -0.28 -7.28
C LEU A 18 -8.68 0.01 -7.94
N THR A 19 -9.78 -0.34 -7.28
CA THR A 19 -11.12 -0.08 -7.81
C THR A 19 -11.50 1.40 -7.77
N CYS A 20 -11.06 2.16 -6.76
CA CYS A 20 -11.21 3.61 -6.72
C CYS A 20 -10.40 4.34 -7.81
N LEU A 21 -9.27 3.77 -8.26
CA LEU A 21 -8.50 4.30 -9.39
C LEU A 21 -9.21 4.10 -10.75
N GLY A 22 -10.08 3.08 -10.85
CA GLY A 22 -10.81 2.75 -12.08
C GLY A 22 -10.44 1.41 -12.70
N ILE A 23 -9.69 0.55 -11.99
CA ILE A 23 -9.45 -0.82 -12.44
C ILE A 23 -10.77 -1.61 -12.43
N ASP A 24 -11.08 -2.29 -13.54
CA ASP A 24 -12.26 -3.15 -13.65
C ASP A 24 -12.18 -4.30 -12.65
N LYS A 25 -13.21 -4.40 -11.81
CA LYS A 25 -13.39 -5.44 -10.79
C LYS A 25 -13.41 -6.85 -11.37
N LYS A 26 -13.86 -7.02 -12.62
CA LYS A 26 -13.91 -8.33 -13.29
C LYS A 26 -12.53 -8.80 -13.74
N ARG A 27 -11.61 -7.85 -13.93
CA ARG A 27 -10.24 -8.04 -14.41
C ARG A 27 -9.21 -7.86 -13.28
N LEU A 28 -9.65 -8.01 -12.03
CA LEU A 28 -8.83 -7.92 -10.83
C LEU A 28 -9.04 -9.17 -9.99
N ARG A 29 -7.95 -9.84 -9.62
CA ARG A 29 -7.99 -11.00 -8.71
C ARG A 29 -6.86 -10.93 -7.69
N PHE A 30 -7.03 -11.68 -6.61
CA PHE A 30 -5.97 -11.91 -5.62
C PHE A 30 -5.55 -13.36 -5.68
N ARG A 31 -4.27 -13.60 -5.97
CA ARG A 31 -3.69 -14.94 -6.08
C ARG A 31 -2.72 -15.15 -4.92
N GLN A 32 -2.91 -16.23 -4.17
CA GLN A 32 -1.94 -16.64 -3.15
C GLN A 32 -0.76 -17.34 -3.82
N HIS A 33 0.46 -17.06 -3.34
CA HIS A 33 1.66 -17.79 -3.76
C HIS A 33 1.60 -19.25 -3.32
N LEU A 34 2.11 -20.14 -4.18
CA LEU A 34 2.35 -21.52 -3.81
C LEU A 34 3.61 -21.63 -2.95
N ALA A 35 3.76 -22.74 -2.21
CA ALA A 35 4.90 -22.95 -1.32
C ALA A 35 6.27 -22.92 -2.05
N ASN A 36 6.32 -23.29 -3.33
CA ASN A 36 7.50 -23.25 -4.17
C ASN A 36 7.78 -21.87 -4.82
N GLU A 37 6.83 -20.95 -4.75
CA GLU A 37 6.94 -19.57 -5.25
C GLU A 37 7.23 -18.58 -4.12
N MET A 38 6.96 -18.98 -2.87
CA MET A 38 7.13 -18.18 -1.67
C MET A 38 8.57 -17.68 -1.55
N ALA A 39 8.72 -16.36 -1.42
CA ALA A 39 10.03 -15.78 -1.14
C ALA A 39 10.56 -16.29 0.21
N HIS A 40 11.87 -16.52 0.29
CA HIS A 40 12.54 -17.05 1.48
C HIS A 40 12.36 -16.21 2.76
N TYR A 41 11.97 -14.94 2.62
CA TYR A 41 11.70 -14.00 3.70
C TYR A 41 10.21 -13.91 4.08
N ALA A 42 9.31 -14.57 3.35
CA ALA A 42 7.87 -14.48 3.54
C ALA A 42 7.29 -15.79 4.09
N ILE A 43 6.27 -15.65 4.95
CA ILE A 43 5.50 -16.80 5.49
C ILE A 43 4.17 -16.99 4.75
N ASP A 44 3.62 -15.91 4.17
CA ASP A 44 2.45 -15.92 3.30
C ASP A 44 2.55 -14.73 2.34
N CYS A 45 2.07 -14.89 1.10
CA CYS A 45 2.13 -13.84 0.08
C CYS A 45 0.91 -13.91 -0.84
N TRP A 46 0.33 -12.74 -1.11
CA TRP A 46 -0.82 -12.56 -1.98
C TRP A 46 -0.55 -11.47 -3.00
N ASP A 47 -0.75 -11.78 -4.28
CA ASP A 47 -0.61 -10.82 -5.36
C ASP A 47 -1.98 -10.31 -5.79
N ALA A 48 -2.15 -9.00 -5.86
CA ALA A 48 -3.19 -8.38 -6.66
C ALA A 48 -2.75 -8.40 -8.12
N GLU A 49 -3.40 -9.24 -8.91
CA GLU A 49 -3.14 -9.37 -10.34
C GLU A 49 -4.23 -8.66 -11.13
N ILE A 50 -3.81 -7.88 -12.11
CA ILE A 50 -4.70 -7.19 -13.04
C ILE A 50 -4.54 -7.83 -14.42
N GLU A 51 -5.65 -8.22 -15.03
CA GLU A 51 -5.66 -8.79 -16.37
C GLU A 51 -5.41 -7.70 -17.40
N SER A 52 -4.42 -7.89 -18.25
CA SER A 52 -4.03 -6.99 -19.34
C SER A 52 -4.00 -7.75 -20.66
N SER A 53 -3.62 -7.07 -21.74
CA SER A 53 -3.37 -7.68 -23.05
C SER A 53 -2.23 -8.70 -23.03
N TYR A 54 -1.34 -8.63 -22.03
CA TYR A 54 -0.28 -9.61 -21.79
C TYR A 54 -0.71 -10.75 -20.84
N GLY A 55 -1.99 -10.79 -20.44
CA GLY A 55 -2.52 -11.71 -19.45
C GLY A 55 -2.50 -11.13 -18.04
N TRP A 56 -2.54 -12.00 -17.03
CA TRP A 56 -2.56 -11.62 -15.61
C TRP A 56 -1.18 -11.16 -15.15
N ILE A 57 -1.07 -9.87 -14.78
CA ILE A 57 0.17 -9.28 -14.31
C ILE A 57 0.04 -8.93 -12.83
N GLU A 58 1.02 -9.36 -12.04
CA GLU A 58 1.19 -8.94 -10.64
C GLU A 58 1.43 -7.43 -10.56
N CYS A 59 0.53 -6.71 -9.91
CA CYS A 59 0.59 -5.24 -9.77
C CYS A 59 0.82 -4.79 -8.33
N VAL A 60 0.39 -5.59 -7.35
CA VAL A 60 0.66 -5.34 -5.93
C VAL A 60 0.95 -6.66 -5.23
N GLY A 61 2.17 -6.84 -4.72
CA GLY A 61 2.51 -7.96 -3.84
C GLY A 61 2.22 -7.62 -2.37
N ILE A 62 1.57 -8.51 -1.64
CA ILE A 62 1.24 -8.34 -0.21
C ILE A 62 1.89 -9.49 0.55
N ALA A 63 3.06 -9.24 1.12
CA ALA A 63 3.87 -10.25 1.80
C ALA A 63 3.79 -10.11 3.33
N ASP A 64 3.58 -11.22 4.04
CA ASP A 64 3.88 -11.32 5.46
C ASP A 64 5.33 -11.78 5.64
N ARG A 65 6.20 -10.85 6.03
CA ARG A 65 7.64 -11.07 6.19
C ARG A 65 8.02 -11.48 7.60
N SER A 66 7.02 -11.67 8.48
CA SER A 66 7.20 -11.93 9.90
C SER A 66 8.26 -10.98 10.50
N THR A 67 9.27 -11.53 11.14
CA THR A 67 10.36 -10.80 11.80
C THR A 67 11.68 -10.86 11.01
N TYR A 68 11.65 -11.35 9.77
CA TYR A 68 12.85 -11.72 9.01
C TYR A 68 13.81 -10.54 8.86
N ASP A 69 13.34 -9.42 8.31
CA ASP A 69 14.19 -8.25 7.99
C ASP A 69 14.84 -7.65 9.22
N LEU A 70 14.05 -7.43 10.28
CA LEU A 70 14.53 -6.80 11.50
C LEU A 70 15.55 -7.70 12.22
N LYS A 71 15.37 -9.02 12.19
CA LYS A 71 16.36 -9.96 12.73
C LYS A 71 17.63 -9.95 11.91
N ALA A 72 17.53 -10.10 10.59
CA ALA A 72 18.69 -10.10 9.71
C ALA A 72 19.53 -8.81 9.85
N HIS A 73 18.87 -7.64 9.91
CA HIS A 73 19.55 -6.37 10.15
C HIS A 73 20.11 -6.23 11.57
N SER A 74 19.41 -6.72 12.60
CA SER A 74 19.92 -6.70 13.97
C SER A 74 21.17 -7.56 14.12
N ASP A 75 21.16 -8.77 13.57
CA ASP A 75 22.26 -9.73 13.63
C ASP A 75 23.50 -9.20 12.90
N LYS A 76 23.30 -8.53 11.76
CA LYS A 76 24.41 -7.99 10.97
C LYS A 76 24.99 -6.69 11.53
N SER A 77 24.14 -5.82 12.09
CA SER A 77 24.57 -4.52 12.62
C SER A 77 25.02 -4.55 14.08
N GLY A 78 24.61 -5.58 14.84
CA GLY A 78 24.78 -5.62 16.30
C GLY A 78 23.84 -4.66 17.05
N VAL A 79 22.94 -3.95 16.34
CA VAL A 79 21.99 -3.00 16.92
C VAL A 79 20.62 -3.68 17.05
N ALA A 80 20.07 -3.68 18.26
CA ALA A 80 18.76 -4.30 18.51
C ALA A 80 17.60 -3.49 17.90
N LEU A 81 16.96 -4.02 16.85
CA LEU A 81 15.76 -3.45 16.23
C LEU A 81 14.49 -4.07 16.86
N VAL A 82 14.14 -3.63 18.06
CA VAL A 82 13.04 -4.18 18.86
C VAL A 82 12.07 -3.11 19.36
N ALA A 83 10.80 -3.48 19.50
CA ALA A 83 9.78 -2.65 20.13
C ALA A 83 9.60 -3.05 21.60
N ARG A 84 9.16 -2.08 22.42
CA ARG A 84 8.85 -2.27 23.84
C ARG A 84 7.39 -1.91 24.09
N LYS A 85 6.63 -2.82 24.71
CA LYS A 85 5.24 -2.58 25.12
C LYS A 85 5.11 -2.74 26.63
N LYS A 86 4.74 -1.66 27.32
CA LYS A 86 4.42 -1.72 28.75
C LYS A 86 3.18 -2.57 28.98
N PHE A 87 3.18 -3.38 30.03
CA PHE A 87 1.98 -4.09 30.45
C PHE A 87 1.08 -3.16 31.26
N SER A 88 -0.23 -3.38 31.20
CA SER A 88 -1.19 -2.70 32.08
C SER A 88 -0.98 -3.10 33.54
N GLU A 89 -0.63 -4.37 33.78
CA GLU A 89 -0.27 -4.91 35.08
C GLU A 89 1.05 -5.69 34.97
N PRO A 90 1.97 -5.60 35.94
CA PRO A 90 3.24 -6.32 35.90
C PRO A 90 3.01 -7.83 35.86
N ARG A 91 3.72 -8.53 34.96
CA ARG A 91 3.69 -10.00 34.92
C ARG A 91 4.77 -10.55 35.84
N GLU A 92 4.40 -11.53 36.67
CA GLU A 92 5.38 -12.34 37.40
C GLU A 92 5.90 -13.42 36.45
N VAL A 93 7.20 -13.40 36.17
CA VAL A 93 7.85 -14.43 35.36
C VAL A 93 8.87 -15.15 36.24
N GLU A 94 8.85 -16.48 36.23
CA GLU A 94 9.89 -17.27 36.89
C GLU A 94 11.20 -17.09 36.13
N ALA A 95 12.29 -16.80 36.85
CA ALA A 95 13.59 -16.48 36.24
C ALA A 95 14.32 -17.67 35.59
N MET A 96 13.74 -18.87 35.59
CA MET A 96 14.34 -20.10 35.04
C MET A 96 13.37 -20.83 34.13
N ASN A 97 13.90 -21.40 33.04
CA ASN A 97 13.14 -22.33 32.21
C ASN A 97 12.92 -23.65 32.97
N GLU A 98 11.81 -24.36 32.71
CA GLU A 98 11.45 -25.60 33.43
C GLU A 98 12.57 -26.65 33.42
N LYS A 99 13.31 -26.75 32.32
CA LYS A 99 14.43 -27.68 32.16
C LYS A 99 15.63 -27.32 33.06
N GLU A 100 16.02 -26.04 33.08
CA GLU A 100 17.09 -25.54 33.95
C GLU A 100 16.70 -25.63 35.43
N ALA A 101 15.41 -25.41 35.73
CA ALA A 101 14.86 -25.53 37.08
C ALA A 101 14.79 -26.99 37.56
N MET A 102 14.62 -27.96 36.64
CA MET A 102 14.63 -29.39 36.93
C MET A 102 16.08 -29.87 37.18
N ASP A 103 17.01 -29.51 36.30
CA ASP A 103 18.43 -29.83 36.45
C ASP A 103 19.02 -29.24 37.75
N MET A 104 18.66 -27.99 38.12
CA MET A 104 19.07 -27.39 39.40
C MET A 104 18.42 -28.03 40.61
N LYS A 105 17.17 -28.52 40.50
CA LYS A 105 16.49 -29.21 41.59
C LYS A 105 17.11 -30.58 41.86
N ASP A 106 17.45 -31.30 40.80
CA ASP A 106 18.08 -32.61 40.89
C ASP A 106 19.50 -32.47 41.49
N MET A 107 20.28 -31.49 41.03
CA MET A 107 21.56 -31.13 41.66
C MET A 107 21.41 -30.77 43.15
N LYS A 108 20.35 -30.05 43.53
CA LYS A 108 20.08 -29.68 44.93
C LYS A 108 19.77 -30.91 45.78
N ALA A 109 18.96 -31.85 45.28
CA ALA A 109 18.61 -33.08 45.98
C ALA A 109 19.82 -34.01 46.16
N GLU A 110 20.72 -34.09 45.18
CA GLU A 110 21.98 -34.83 45.29
C GLU A 110 22.95 -34.18 46.29
N LEU A 111 23.06 -32.84 46.30
CA LEU A 111 23.84 -32.09 47.28
C LEU A 111 23.31 -32.25 48.71
N GLU A 112 21.99 -32.42 48.90
CA GLU A 112 21.37 -32.61 50.22
C GLU A 112 21.52 -34.03 50.75
N SER A 113 21.59 -35.05 49.87
CA SER A 113 21.72 -36.46 50.24
C SER A 113 23.18 -36.93 50.39
N LYS A 114 24.09 -36.48 49.52
CA LYS A 114 25.50 -36.93 49.47
C LYS A 114 26.50 -35.90 49.99
N GLY A 115 26.10 -34.63 50.14
CA GLY A 115 26.93 -33.53 50.66
C GLY A 115 27.94 -32.95 49.68
N GLU A 116 28.27 -33.69 48.61
CA GLU A 116 29.19 -33.32 47.54
C GLU A 116 28.66 -33.83 46.18
N VAL A 117 28.74 -33.02 45.12
CA VAL A 117 28.33 -33.39 43.75
C VAL A 117 29.45 -33.06 42.77
N GLU A 118 29.76 -33.99 41.86
CA GLU A 118 30.68 -33.74 40.75
C GLU A 118 29.93 -33.02 39.62
N PHE A 119 30.36 -31.81 39.29
CA PHE A 119 29.82 -31.02 38.20
C PHE A 119 30.88 -30.88 37.10
N TYR A 120 30.51 -31.24 35.87
CA TYR A 120 31.39 -31.08 34.71
C TYR A 120 31.34 -29.63 34.22
N VAL A 121 32.47 -28.93 34.33
CA VAL A 121 32.58 -27.55 33.85
C VAL A 121 33.12 -27.56 32.42
N CYS A 122 32.24 -27.37 31.44
CA CYS A 122 32.57 -27.41 30.01
C CYS A 122 33.71 -26.45 29.60
N THR A 123 33.88 -25.32 30.31
CA THR A 123 34.95 -24.35 30.05
C THR A 123 36.33 -24.77 30.59
N LEU A 124 36.38 -25.69 31.56
CA LEU A 124 37.62 -26.18 32.19
C LEU A 124 37.95 -27.63 31.80
N GLY A 125 37.02 -28.34 31.14
CA GLY A 125 37.20 -29.73 30.68
C GLY A 125 37.43 -30.73 31.81
N LYS A 126 37.01 -30.42 33.04
CA LYS A 126 37.24 -31.23 34.25
C LYS A 126 35.98 -31.29 35.12
N ASN A 127 35.85 -32.38 35.87
CA ASN A 127 34.88 -32.51 36.95
C ASN A 127 35.38 -31.72 38.17
N VAL A 128 34.54 -30.83 38.68
CA VAL A 128 34.82 -30.06 39.89
C VAL A 128 33.83 -30.49 40.96
N CYS A 129 34.34 -30.80 42.15
CA CYS A 129 33.52 -31.18 43.29
C CYS A 129 32.93 -29.94 43.96
N ILE A 130 31.61 -29.80 43.91
CA ILE A 130 30.87 -28.68 44.49
C ILE A 130 30.34 -29.10 45.87
N LYS A 131 30.72 -28.35 46.90
CA LYS A 131 30.23 -28.55 48.27
C LYS A 131 29.03 -27.67 48.55
N LYS A 132 28.15 -28.09 49.47
CA LYS A 132 26.94 -27.36 49.89
C LYS A 132 27.15 -25.88 50.27
N LYS A 133 28.35 -25.50 50.74
CA LYS A 133 28.68 -24.12 51.13
C LYS A 133 29.04 -23.21 49.93
N MET A 134 29.25 -23.77 48.75
CA MET A 134 29.71 -23.04 47.54
C MET A 134 28.57 -22.65 46.61
N LEU A 135 27.32 -23.07 46.89
CA LEU A 135 26.21 -22.94 45.94
C LEU A 135 24.93 -22.51 46.67
N SER A 136 24.38 -21.36 46.27
CA SER A 136 23.11 -20.82 46.74
C SER A 136 22.11 -20.78 45.59
N ILE A 137 21.14 -21.70 45.59
CA ILE A 137 20.06 -21.74 44.59
C ILE A 137 18.85 -21.01 45.18
N SER A 138 18.53 -19.84 44.62
CA SER A 138 17.33 -19.09 44.95
C SER A 138 16.41 -19.00 43.73
N LYS A 139 15.12 -19.27 43.95
CA LYS A 139 14.07 -18.95 42.97
C LYS A 139 13.67 -17.50 43.14
N GLU A 140 13.99 -16.65 42.17
CA GLU A 140 13.58 -15.26 42.17
C GLU A 140 12.41 -15.06 41.21
N LYS A 141 11.35 -14.41 41.72
CA LYS A 141 10.22 -13.96 40.90
C LYS A 141 10.55 -12.57 40.37
N LYS A 142 10.80 -12.46 39.07
CA LYS A 142 11.04 -11.16 38.44
C LYS A 142 9.73 -10.56 37.98
N LYS A 143 9.43 -9.34 38.43
CA LYS A 143 8.31 -8.55 37.92
C LYS A 143 8.73 -7.90 36.61
N GLU A 144 8.14 -8.33 35.50
CA GLU A 144 8.33 -7.69 34.20
C GLU A 144 7.25 -6.63 33.97
N HIS A 145 7.68 -5.38 33.82
CA HIS A 145 6.81 -4.23 33.55
C HIS A 145 6.58 -3.98 32.05
N GLN A 146 7.42 -4.57 31.19
CA GLN A 146 7.37 -4.37 29.74
C GLN A 146 7.80 -5.62 28.99
N ARG A 147 7.15 -5.88 27.84
CA ARG A 147 7.56 -6.87 26.86
C ARG A 147 8.47 -6.23 25.82
N VAL A 148 9.58 -6.87 25.52
CA VAL A 148 10.41 -6.58 24.34
C VAL A 148 10.11 -7.61 23.26
N PHE A 149 9.90 -7.18 22.02
CA PHE A 149 9.67 -8.09 20.89
C PHE A 149 10.11 -7.48 19.57
N THR A 150 10.42 -8.33 18.60
CA THR A 150 10.65 -7.91 17.21
C THR A 150 9.30 -7.80 16.49
N PRO A 151 8.94 -6.62 15.94
CA PRO A 151 7.70 -6.45 15.20
C PRO A 151 7.59 -7.36 13.98
N SER A 152 6.38 -7.85 13.72
CA SER A 152 6.04 -8.51 12.45
C SER A 152 5.81 -7.46 11.37
N VAL A 153 6.23 -7.73 10.13
CA VAL A 153 6.12 -6.80 8.99
C VAL A 153 5.16 -7.39 7.95
N ILE A 154 4.12 -6.63 7.62
CA ILE A 154 3.30 -6.84 6.42
C ILE A 154 3.70 -5.79 5.40
N GLU A 155 4.08 -6.22 4.21
CA GLU A 155 4.55 -5.35 3.13
C GLU A 155 3.61 -5.43 1.93
N PRO A 156 2.77 -4.39 1.71
CA PRO A 156 2.13 -4.15 0.43
C PRO A 156 3.08 -3.34 -0.48
N SER A 157 3.59 -3.98 -1.53
CA SER A 157 4.49 -3.39 -2.53
C SER A 157 3.72 -3.10 -3.82
N PHE A 158 3.69 -1.84 -4.25
CA PHE A 158 2.88 -1.38 -5.39
C PHE A 158 3.75 -1.11 -6.61
N GLY A 159 3.56 -1.89 -7.68
CA GLY A 159 4.15 -1.63 -8.99
C GLY A 159 3.39 -0.54 -9.73
N ILE A 160 3.66 0.74 -9.42
CA ILE A 160 2.92 1.89 -9.95
C ILE A 160 2.86 1.90 -11.47
N ASP A 161 3.97 1.59 -12.16
CA ASP A 161 4.02 1.56 -13.62
C ASP A 161 3.05 0.53 -14.21
N ARG A 162 2.99 -0.68 -13.61
CA ARG A 162 2.07 -1.75 -14.03
C ARG A 162 0.62 -1.37 -13.78
N ILE A 163 0.35 -0.72 -12.63
CA ILE A 163 -0.99 -0.23 -12.30
C ILE A 163 -1.45 0.82 -13.31
N ILE A 164 -0.60 1.80 -13.65
CA ILE A 164 -0.90 2.84 -14.63
C ILE A 164 -1.11 2.23 -16.02
N TYR A 165 -0.27 1.29 -16.43
CA TYR A 165 -0.42 0.56 -17.69
C TYR A 165 -1.77 -0.15 -17.78
N CYS A 166 -2.14 -0.92 -16.76
CA CYS A 166 -3.44 -1.61 -16.74
C CYS A 166 -4.61 -0.62 -16.69
N LEU A 167 -4.46 0.51 -15.99
CA LEU A 167 -5.46 1.57 -15.97
C LEU A 167 -5.67 2.17 -17.37
N TYR A 168 -4.60 2.40 -18.14
CA TYR A 168 -4.72 2.82 -19.54
C TYR A 168 -5.50 1.81 -20.36
N GLU A 169 -5.15 0.54 -20.28
CA GLU A 169 -5.83 -0.50 -21.04
C GLU A 169 -7.31 -0.64 -20.66
N HIS A 170 -7.63 -0.59 -19.37
CA HIS A 170 -9.00 -0.70 -18.86
C HIS A 170 -9.88 0.52 -19.15
N SER A 171 -9.26 1.69 -19.34
CA SER A 171 -9.97 2.93 -19.63
C SER A 171 -10.02 3.26 -21.12
N PHE A 172 -9.23 2.59 -21.96
CA PHE A 172 -9.18 2.84 -23.39
C PHE A 172 -10.45 2.35 -24.10
N TYR A 173 -11.03 3.20 -24.92
CA TYR A 173 -12.10 2.82 -25.84
C TYR A 173 -12.07 3.69 -27.10
N THR A 174 -12.67 3.18 -28.18
CA THR A 174 -12.88 3.93 -29.41
C THR A 174 -14.34 4.32 -29.55
N ARG A 175 -14.59 5.52 -30.08
CA ARG A 175 -15.93 5.96 -30.48
C ARG A 175 -15.93 6.48 -31.90
N PRO A 176 -17.03 6.32 -32.66
CA PRO A 176 -17.13 6.89 -33.99
C PRO A 176 -17.15 8.42 -33.91
N SER A 177 -16.45 9.07 -34.84
CA SER A 177 -16.67 10.49 -35.12
C SER A 177 -18.09 10.69 -35.67
N LYS A 178 -18.68 11.87 -35.42
CA LYS A 178 -19.96 12.25 -36.03
C LYS A 178 -19.89 12.32 -37.56
N ALA A 179 -18.70 12.59 -38.10
CA ALA A 179 -18.44 12.61 -39.53
C ALA A 179 -18.28 11.20 -40.14
N GLY A 180 -18.36 10.12 -39.34
CA GLY A 180 -18.39 8.73 -39.82
C GLY A 180 -17.04 8.15 -40.27
N ASP A 181 -16.08 8.98 -40.67
CA ASP A 181 -14.85 8.53 -41.34
C ASP A 181 -13.65 8.28 -40.39
N GLU A 182 -13.73 8.72 -39.12
CA GLU A 182 -12.61 8.61 -38.17
C GLU A 182 -13.01 8.00 -36.82
N GLN A 183 -12.15 7.13 -36.28
CA GLN A 183 -12.28 6.59 -34.92
C GLN A 183 -11.52 7.45 -33.91
N LEU A 184 -12.21 7.83 -32.85
CA LEU A 184 -11.66 8.65 -31.78
C LEU A 184 -11.24 7.78 -30.60
N ASN A 185 -9.95 7.81 -30.31
CA ASN A 185 -9.36 7.11 -29.17
C ASN A 185 -9.55 7.94 -27.89
N VAL A 186 -10.17 7.34 -26.86
CA VAL A 186 -10.48 8.03 -25.60
C VAL A 186 -10.10 7.17 -24.42
N PHE A 187 -9.57 7.81 -23.37
CA PHE A 187 -9.40 7.18 -22.06
C PHE A 187 -10.51 7.64 -21.10
N ARG A 188 -11.27 6.68 -20.57
CA ARG A 188 -12.33 6.88 -19.58
C ARG A 188 -11.78 6.84 -18.15
N PHE A 189 -10.85 7.74 -17.81
CA PHE A 189 -10.40 7.85 -16.43
C PHE A 189 -11.54 8.32 -15.52
N LEU A 190 -11.56 7.81 -14.28
CA LEU A 190 -12.41 8.38 -13.25
C LEU A 190 -11.98 9.83 -12.94
N PRO A 191 -12.90 10.71 -12.50
CA PRO A 191 -12.59 12.11 -12.18
C PRO A 191 -11.36 12.29 -11.30
N PHE A 192 -11.18 11.39 -10.34
CA PHE A 192 -10.05 11.38 -9.43
C PHE A 192 -8.71 11.04 -10.12
N ALA A 193 -8.69 10.11 -11.06
CA ALA A 193 -7.47 9.62 -11.70
C ALA A 193 -7.05 10.41 -12.96
N ALA A 194 -7.96 11.17 -13.57
CA ALA A 194 -7.65 11.89 -14.81
C ALA A 194 -6.55 12.95 -14.62
N PRO A 195 -5.56 13.06 -15.52
CA PRO A 195 -4.48 14.05 -15.38
C PRO A 195 -4.96 15.51 -15.38
N ILE A 196 -5.92 15.81 -16.26
CA ILE A 196 -6.52 17.13 -16.40
C ILE A 196 -8.02 16.97 -16.11
N LYS A 197 -8.54 17.75 -15.16
CA LYS A 197 -9.94 17.62 -14.72
C LYS A 197 -10.87 18.39 -15.66
N CYS A 198 -10.44 19.55 -16.15
CA CYS A 198 -11.27 20.40 -16.98
C CYS A 198 -10.45 21.01 -18.13
N THR A 199 -11.06 21.17 -19.30
CA THR A 199 -10.50 21.99 -20.38
C THR A 199 -11.47 23.10 -20.71
N VAL A 200 -10.94 24.32 -20.80
CA VAL A 200 -11.68 25.53 -21.17
C VAL A 200 -11.43 25.79 -22.64
N PHE A 201 -12.52 25.93 -23.40
CA PHE A 201 -12.48 26.09 -24.86
C PHE A 201 -13.23 27.37 -25.27
N PRO A 202 -12.54 28.43 -25.71
CA PRO A 202 -13.18 29.52 -26.43
C PRO A 202 -13.60 29.00 -27.82
N LEU A 203 -14.90 29.06 -28.14
CA LEU A 203 -15.42 28.54 -29.42
C LEU A 203 -15.05 29.39 -30.64
N VAL A 204 -14.81 30.67 -30.42
CA VAL A 204 -14.50 31.63 -31.47
C VAL A 204 -13.20 32.31 -31.07
N GLN A 205 -12.28 32.43 -32.02
CA GLN A 205 -11.07 33.23 -31.84
C GLN A 205 -11.45 34.72 -31.89
N ASN A 206 -11.79 35.24 -30.71
CA ASN A 206 -12.01 36.66 -30.47
C ASN A 206 -11.53 36.97 -29.04
N GLN A 207 -10.93 38.15 -28.89
CA GLN A 207 -10.35 38.65 -27.64
C GLN A 207 -11.33 38.54 -26.46
N GLU A 208 -12.62 38.82 -26.70
CA GLU A 208 -13.66 38.74 -25.68
C GLU A 208 -13.79 37.34 -25.06
N TYR A 209 -13.81 36.28 -25.87
CA TYR A 209 -13.91 34.90 -25.36
C TYR A 209 -12.61 34.41 -24.72
N GLU A 210 -11.46 34.87 -25.22
CA GLU A 210 -10.18 34.56 -24.59
C GLU A 210 -10.08 35.16 -23.18
N ASP A 211 -10.57 36.38 -23.00
CA ASP A 211 -10.55 37.04 -21.69
C ASP A 211 -11.51 36.36 -20.71
N VAL A 212 -12.69 35.91 -21.16
CA VAL A 212 -13.58 35.06 -20.36
C VAL A 212 -12.91 33.72 -20.01
N ALA A 213 -12.25 33.06 -20.96
CA ALA A 213 -11.53 31.81 -20.71
C ALA A 213 -10.43 31.97 -19.65
N LYS A 214 -9.71 33.10 -19.65
CA LYS A 214 -8.73 33.46 -18.61
C LYS A 214 -9.40 33.68 -17.26
N VAL A 215 -10.57 34.31 -17.20
CA VAL A 215 -11.34 34.47 -15.95
C VAL A 215 -11.74 33.11 -15.39
N ILE A 216 -12.27 32.21 -16.22
CA ILE A 216 -12.65 30.85 -15.82
C ILE A 216 -11.43 30.06 -15.33
N SER A 217 -10.30 30.14 -16.04
CA SER A 217 -9.05 29.49 -15.65
C SER A 217 -8.54 29.98 -14.28
N LYS A 218 -8.64 31.28 -14.00
CA LYS A 218 -8.31 31.82 -12.67
C LYS A 218 -9.22 31.24 -11.60
N SER A 219 -10.53 31.18 -11.84
CA SER A 219 -11.49 30.58 -10.91
C SER A 219 -11.22 29.09 -10.65
N LEU A 220 -10.87 28.32 -11.68
CA LEU A 220 -10.49 26.91 -11.55
C LEU A 220 -9.18 26.73 -10.77
N THR A 221 -8.21 27.63 -10.97
CA THR A 221 -6.97 27.66 -10.19
C THR A 221 -7.25 27.89 -8.71
N VAL A 222 -8.09 28.89 -8.39
CA VAL A 222 -8.48 29.21 -7.01
C VAL A 222 -9.21 28.03 -6.35
N ALA A 223 -10.00 27.27 -7.11
CA ALA A 223 -10.67 26.06 -6.64
C ALA A 223 -9.74 24.82 -6.54
N GLY A 224 -8.47 24.91 -6.93
CA GLY A 224 -7.53 23.79 -6.92
C GLY A 224 -7.82 22.73 -8.00
N ILE A 225 -8.54 23.10 -9.07
CA ILE A 225 -8.93 22.18 -10.14
C ILE A 225 -7.89 22.26 -11.26
N SER A 226 -7.18 21.15 -11.50
CA SER A 226 -6.26 21.01 -12.65
C SER A 226 -7.03 21.19 -13.95
N HIS A 227 -6.60 22.15 -14.76
CA HIS A 227 -7.26 22.50 -16.01
C HIS A 227 -6.29 22.96 -17.08
N LYS A 228 -6.76 23.01 -18.33
CA LYS A 228 -6.04 23.53 -19.49
C LYS A 228 -6.93 24.46 -20.30
N ILE A 229 -6.35 25.50 -20.91
CA ILE A 229 -7.03 26.28 -21.96
C ILE A 229 -6.51 25.78 -23.32
N ASP A 230 -7.40 25.53 -24.27
CA ASP A 230 -7.06 25.16 -25.65
C ASP A 230 -7.70 26.18 -26.61
N ILE A 231 -6.87 27.01 -27.28
CA ILE A 231 -7.29 28.18 -28.08
C ILE A 231 -7.16 27.89 -29.60
N LYS A 232 -6.95 26.63 -30.00
CA LYS A 232 -6.81 26.31 -31.42
C LYS A 232 -8.15 26.47 -32.14
N GLU A 233 -8.10 27.10 -33.32
CA GLU A 233 -9.20 27.22 -34.27
C GLU A 233 -9.53 25.83 -34.79
N GLU A 234 -10.58 25.22 -34.26
CA GLU A 234 -11.13 23.98 -34.81
C GLU A 234 -12.66 24.12 -34.78
N GLU A 235 -13.31 23.74 -35.90
CA GLU A 235 -14.77 23.71 -36.00
C GLU A 235 -15.35 22.92 -34.82
N GLY A 236 -16.57 23.29 -34.39
CA GLY A 236 -17.25 22.79 -33.18
C GLY A 236 -17.32 21.26 -33.01
N GLU A 237 -16.92 20.49 -34.02
CA GLU A 237 -16.87 19.04 -34.08
C GLU A 237 -15.58 18.42 -33.52
N GLU A 238 -14.43 19.13 -33.54
CA GLU A 238 -13.13 18.57 -33.09
C GLU A 238 -12.91 18.66 -31.57
N LEU A 239 -13.76 19.42 -30.88
CA LEU A 239 -13.80 19.55 -29.42
C LEU A 239 -14.16 18.24 -28.69
N GLN A 240 -14.83 17.32 -29.38
CA GLN A 240 -15.10 15.97 -28.89
C GLN A 240 -13.90 15.03 -29.09
N THR A 241 -12.99 15.35 -29.99
CA THR A 241 -11.91 14.50 -30.50
C THR A 241 -10.71 14.44 -29.55
N ARG A 242 -10.47 15.52 -28.81
CA ARG A 242 -9.40 15.59 -27.80
C ARG A 242 -9.90 15.19 -26.43
N GLY A 243 -10.07 13.89 -26.22
CA GLY A 243 -10.36 13.26 -24.92
C GLY A 243 -9.26 13.48 -23.88
N ARG A 244 -9.09 14.71 -23.40
CA ARG A 244 -8.06 15.11 -22.42
C ARG A 244 -8.62 15.71 -21.14
N ALA A 245 -9.91 16.02 -21.05
CA ALA A 245 -10.54 16.53 -19.82
C ALA A 245 -11.87 15.83 -19.52
N LEU A 246 -12.31 15.87 -18.25
CA LEU A 246 -13.61 15.35 -17.83
C LEU A 246 -14.77 16.29 -18.12
N PHE A 247 -14.50 17.60 -18.21
CA PHE A 247 -15.51 18.61 -18.49
C PHE A 247 -14.97 19.62 -19.50
N ALA A 248 -15.75 19.87 -20.54
CA ALA A 248 -15.54 20.97 -21.47
C ALA A 248 -16.45 22.14 -21.09
N VAL A 249 -15.87 23.33 -21.03
CA VAL A 249 -16.57 24.58 -20.74
C VAL A 249 -16.70 25.33 -22.06
N GLN A 250 -17.92 25.43 -22.58
CA GLN A 250 -18.22 25.89 -23.94
C GLN A 250 -19.14 27.12 -23.88
N GLN A 251 -18.78 28.25 -24.50
CA GLN A 251 -19.65 29.44 -24.52
C GLN A 251 -20.19 29.66 -25.94
N TRP A 252 -21.50 29.84 -26.08
CA TRP A 252 -22.15 30.31 -27.31
C TRP A 252 -22.33 31.82 -27.22
N CYS A 253 -22.43 32.49 -28.37
CA CYS A 253 -23.06 33.81 -28.45
C CYS A 253 -23.98 33.81 -29.66
N GLN A 254 -25.28 34.02 -29.46
CA GLN A 254 -26.13 34.45 -30.56
C GLN A 254 -25.74 35.89 -30.92
N ARG A 255 -25.48 36.17 -32.20
CA ARG A 255 -25.31 37.55 -32.66
C ARG A 255 -26.63 38.29 -32.46
N GLY A 256 -26.70 39.12 -31.41
CA GLY A 256 -27.88 39.94 -31.14
C GLY A 256 -27.83 40.69 -29.80
N GLY A 257 -27.04 41.77 -29.73
CA GLY A 257 -27.40 43.01 -29.03
C GLY A 257 -27.73 43.03 -27.52
N ASP A 258 -27.55 41.97 -26.75
CA ASP A 258 -27.84 41.97 -25.30
C ASP A 258 -26.56 41.86 -24.46
N GLU A 259 -26.39 42.73 -23.46
CA GLU A 259 -25.18 42.92 -22.65
C GLU A 259 -24.92 41.80 -21.61
N ASN A 260 -25.62 40.67 -21.72
CA ASN A 260 -25.42 39.51 -20.84
C ASN A 260 -24.58 38.45 -21.54
N CYS A 261 -23.42 38.13 -20.96
CA CYS A 261 -22.65 36.96 -21.38
C CYS A 261 -23.53 35.71 -21.29
N ASP A 262 -23.77 35.08 -22.44
CA ASP A 262 -24.53 33.83 -22.58
C ASP A 262 -24.00 32.71 -21.65
N PRO A 263 -24.86 31.77 -21.23
CA PRO A 263 -24.51 30.73 -20.27
C PRO A 263 -23.37 29.84 -20.76
N VAL A 264 -22.46 29.56 -19.84
CA VAL A 264 -21.33 28.66 -20.02
C VAL A 264 -21.83 27.20 -19.96
N LEU A 265 -21.69 26.46 -21.05
CA LEU A 265 -22.08 25.06 -21.16
C LEU A 265 -21.00 24.15 -20.56
N LEU A 266 -21.37 23.38 -19.54
CA LEU A 266 -20.57 22.28 -19.01
C LEU A 266 -20.94 20.99 -19.73
N ARG A 267 -20.04 20.42 -20.52
CA ARG A 267 -20.21 19.10 -21.13
C ARG A 267 -19.41 18.06 -20.38
N PRO A 268 -20.03 17.03 -19.79
CA PRO A 268 -19.29 15.87 -19.31
C PRO A 268 -18.66 15.14 -20.50
N VAL A 269 -17.41 14.73 -20.35
CA VAL A 269 -16.74 13.78 -21.26
C VAL A 269 -17.04 12.35 -20.81
N LEU A 270 -18.30 12.12 -20.45
CA LEU A 270 -18.87 10.82 -20.14
C LEU A 270 -19.61 10.33 -21.41
N PRO A 271 -19.70 9.01 -21.63
CA PRO A 271 -20.42 8.45 -22.78
C PRO A 271 -21.87 8.91 -22.85
#